data_AF-A0A4Y2JGX2-F1
#
_entry.id   AF-A0A4Y2JGX2-F1
#
_cell.length_a   1.000
_cell.length_b   1.000
_cell.length_c   1.000
_cell.angle_alpha   90.00
_cell.angle_beta   90.00
_cell.angle_gamma   90.00
#
_symmetry.space_group_name_H-M   'P 1'
#
loop_
_entity.id
_entity.type
_entity.pdbx_description
1 polymer ?
#
loop_
_entity_poly.entity_id
_entity_poly.type
_entity_poly.pdbx_seq_one_letter_code
_entity_poly.pdbx_strand_id
1 'polypeptide(L)'
;LIFHAHHKEALRELKSLKRLTLLRINFRDCNEDFIPEFIDLLQEIGPQLKHLSVLCHASVPVNVICDKCPQLQSLEISGPSFVMNSAEASSYFPLKRLRLKTRCLRVKEEAKKSFQFLRSSCMSLEELFLEHVTFLDDSLLLQIFQLNPLSNLIVVGIYDCYLTGEAYQMFMKKVVSIEIICISSQEEDYFYDRKSLFKIPNHRSIAYCDVLEKEFFLSSAK
;
A
#
# COMPACT_ATOMS: atom_id res chain seq x y z
N LEU A 1 16.92 -5.62 -3.04
CA LEU A 1 17.96 -4.61 -2.75
C LEU A 1 17.35 -3.54 -1.84
N ILE A 2 18.04 -3.11 -0.79
CA ILE A 2 17.70 -1.89 -0.02
C ILE A 2 18.69 -0.80 -0.44
N PHE A 3 18.18 0.34 -0.87
CA PHE A 3 18.99 1.44 -1.40
C PHE A 3 18.65 2.74 -0.66
N HIS A 4 19.67 3.37 -0.09
CA HIS A 4 19.55 4.67 0.58
C HIS A 4 20.01 5.75 -0.41
N ALA A 5 19.04 6.50 -0.94
CA ALA A 5 19.29 7.53 -1.93
C ALA A 5 19.57 8.86 -1.22
N HIS A 6 20.85 9.20 -1.07
CA HIS A 6 21.28 10.50 -0.56
C HIS A 6 21.39 11.56 -1.66
N HIS A 7 21.67 11.13 -2.89
CA HIS A 7 21.78 11.98 -4.08
C HIS A 7 21.16 11.29 -5.29
N LYS A 8 20.55 12.06 -6.19
CA LYS A 8 19.90 11.55 -7.41
C LYS A 8 20.83 10.78 -8.34
N GLU A 9 22.11 11.11 -8.37
CA GLU A 9 23.12 10.45 -9.21
C GLU A 9 23.31 8.99 -8.84
N ALA A 10 23.08 8.64 -7.57
CA ALA A 10 23.19 7.29 -7.08
C ALA A 10 22.14 6.33 -7.71
N LEU A 11 21.03 6.88 -8.23
CA LEU A 11 20.02 6.10 -8.96
C LEU A 11 20.54 5.57 -10.30
N ARG A 12 21.56 6.19 -10.89
CA ARG A 12 22.09 5.79 -12.21
C ARG A 12 22.67 4.37 -12.18
N GLU A 13 23.35 4.03 -11.10
CA GLU A 13 23.95 2.70 -10.92
C GLU A 13 22.91 1.58 -10.92
N LEU A 14 21.70 1.86 -10.41
CA LEU A 14 20.60 0.91 -10.36
C LEU A 14 20.07 0.53 -11.76
N LYS A 15 20.24 1.41 -12.77
CA LYS A 15 19.77 1.16 -14.15
C LYS A 15 20.44 -0.06 -14.79
N SER A 16 21.64 -0.43 -14.32
CA SER A 16 22.40 -1.59 -14.79
C SER A 16 21.87 -2.93 -14.26
N LEU A 17 21.04 -2.91 -13.22
CA LEU A 17 20.58 -4.11 -12.52
C LEU A 17 19.41 -4.80 -13.25
N LYS A 18 19.66 -5.33 -14.45
CA LYS A 18 18.64 -5.91 -15.36
C LYS A 18 17.98 -7.23 -14.90
N ARG A 19 18.23 -7.66 -13.65
CA ARG A 19 17.59 -8.83 -13.01
C ARG A 19 17.00 -8.52 -11.65
N LEU A 20 17.02 -7.25 -11.24
CA LEU A 20 16.43 -6.81 -9.99
C LEU A 20 14.90 -6.95 -10.03
N THR A 21 14.36 -7.82 -9.19
CA THR A 21 12.92 -8.06 -9.04
C THR A 21 12.34 -7.37 -7.80
N LEU A 22 13.18 -7.03 -6.83
CA LEU A 22 12.80 -6.35 -5.58
C LEU A 22 13.69 -5.15 -5.32
N LEU A 23 13.08 -3.97 -5.27
CA LEU A 23 13.72 -2.72 -4.89
C LEU A 23 13.01 -2.10 -3.69
N ARG A 24 13.78 -1.81 -2.63
CA ARG A 24 13.36 -0.93 -1.54
C ARG A 24 14.25 0.31 -1.60
N ILE A 25 13.65 1.48 -1.73
CA ILE A 25 14.36 2.73 -1.87
C ILE A 25 13.92 3.74 -0.81
N ASN A 26 14.91 4.35 -0.15
CA ASN A 26 14.69 5.34 0.89
C ASN A 26 15.22 6.70 0.44
N PHE A 27 14.29 7.65 0.32
CA PHE A 27 14.49 9.05 -0.03
C PHE A 27 14.22 10.01 1.14
N ARG A 28 14.11 9.54 2.39
CA ARG A 28 13.84 10.44 3.55
C ARG A 28 14.87 11.56 3.69
N ASP A 29 16.13 11.23 3.41
CA ASP A 29 17.23 12.17 3.54
C ASP A 29 17.53 12.91 2.22
N CYS A 30 16.71 12.69 1.18
CA CYS A 30 16.85 13.35 -0.11
C CYS A 30 16.08 14.68 -0.08
N ASN A 31 16.83 15.79 -0.07
CA ASN A 31 16.26 17.14 -0.06
C ASN A 31 15.97 17.69 -1.47
N GLU A 32 16.32 16.94 -2.51
CA GLU A 32 16.10 17.31 -3.90
C GLU A 32 14.75 16.77 -4.41
N ASP A 33 14.21 17.39 -5.45
CA ASP A 33 13.12 16.76 -6.21
C ASP A 33 13.68 15.56 -6.98
N PHE A 34 13.47 14.36 -6.43
CA PHE A 34 13.97 13.10 -6.98
C PHE A 34 12.92 12.38 -7.83
N ILE A 35 11.68 12.88 -7.89
CA ILE A 35 10.58 12.19 -8.58
C ILE A 35 10.90 11.96 -10.06
N PRO A 36 11.40 12.94 -10.84
CA PRO A 36 11.76 12.72 -12.23
C PRO A 36 12.81 11.61 -12.41
N GLU A 37 13.91 11.66 -11.66
CA GLU A 37 14.98 10.66 -11.75
C GLU A 37 14.54 9.27 -11.26
N PHE A 38 13.61 9.23 -10.30
CA PHE A 38 12.99 7.98 -9.87
C PHE A 38 12.10 7.38 -10.96
N ILE A 39 11.28 8.18 -11.64
CA ILE A 39 10.48 7.70 -12.77
C ILE A 39 11.37 7.24 -13.93
N ASP A 40 12.46 7.96 -14.22
CA ASP A 40 13.45 7.56 -15.21
C ASP A 40 14.13 6.23 -14.86
N LEU A 41 14.38 5.99 -13.57
CA LEU A 41 14.88 4.69 -13.11
C LEU A 41 13.83 3.59 -13.36
N LEU A 42 12.58 3.82 -12.99
CA LEU A 42 11.51 2.84 -13.20
C LEU A 42 11.25 2.56 -14.68
N GLN A 43 11.48 3.52 -15.58
CA GLN A 43 11.42 3.27 -17.02
C GLN A 43 12.44 2.20 -17.47
N GLU A 44 13.60 2.13 -16.80
CA GLU A 44 14.71 1.24 -17.16
C GLU A 44 14.66 -0.14 -16.51
N ILE A 45 14.17 -0.22 -15.26
CA ILE A 45 14.13 -1.47 -14.47
C ILE A 45 12.72 -1.90 -14.08
N GLY A 46 11.70 -1.09 -14.31
CA GLY A 46 10.31 -1.39 -13.96
C GLY A 46 9.74 -2.66 -14.60
N PRO A 47 10.02 -2.97 -15.88
CA PRO A 47 9.45 -4.16 -16.55
C PRO A 47 9.73 -5.51 -15.87
N GLN A 48 10.77 -5.60 -15.05
CA GLN A 48 11.21 -6.80 -14.32
C GLN A 48 10.91 -6.73 -12.81
N LEU A 49 10.51 -5.55 -12.29
CA LEU A 49 10.22 -5.38 -10.88
C LEU A 49 8.89 -6.07 -10.53
N LYS A 50 8.94 -6.92 -9.51
CA LYS A 50 7.77 -7.57 -8.89
C LYS A 50 7.42 -6.91 -7.56
N HIS A 51 8.39 -6.33 -6.87
CA HIS A 51 8.23 -5.75 -5.56
C HIS A 51 8.94 -4.41 -5.47
N LEU A 52 8.20 -3.38 -5.07
CA LEU A 52 8.71 -2.03 -4.90
C LEU A 52 8.30 -1.48 -3.53
N SER A 53 9.26 -0.92 -2.81
CA SER A 53 9.04 -0.18 -1.57
C SER A 53 9.68 1.19 -1.72
N VAL A 54 8.89 2.26 -1.54
CA VAL A 54 9.34 3.65 -1.65
C VAL A 54 9.08 4.33 -0.32
N LEU A 55 10.14 4.83 0.29
CA LEU A 55 10.09 5.58 1.53
C LEU A 55 10.49 7.03 1.27
N CYS A 56 9.55 7.97 1.38
CA CYS A 56 9.80 9.37 1.00
C CYS A 56 8.89 10.38 1.70
N HIS A 57 9.28 11.66 1.63
CA HIS A 57 8.45 12.78 2.06
C HIS A 57 7.67 13.44 0.91
N ALA A 58 8.17 13.31 -0.33
CA ALA A 58 7.49 13.80 -1.53
C ALA A 58 6.30 12.91 -1.91
N SER A 59 5.33 13.49 -2.62
CA SER A 59 4.18 12.76 -3.14
C SER A 59 4.55 11.93 -4.36
N VAL A 60 4.14 10.67 -4.39
CA VAL A 60 4.54 9.71 -5.43
C VAL A 60 3.36 9.35 -6.34
N PRO A 61 3.51 9.44 -7.69
CA PRO A 61 2.44 9.11 -8.63
C PRO A 61 2.28 7.59 -8.80
N VAL A 62 1.29 7.00 -8.13
CA VAL A 62 1.08 5.54 -8.07
C VAL A 62 0.78 4.95 -9.44
N ASN A 63 -0.04 5.62 -10.26
CA ASN A 63 -0.37 5.15 -11.60
C ASN A 63 0.87 5.11 -12.50
N VAL A 64 1.72 6.13 -12.44
CA VAL A 64 2.97 6.16 -13.22
C VAL A 64 3.89 5.01 -12.81
N ILE A 65 4.01 4.71 -11.51
CA ILE A 65 4.74 3.53 -11.05
C ILE A 65 4.19 2.26 -11.69
N CYS A 66 2.87 2.06 -11.64
CA CYS A 66 2.22 0.86 -12.16
C CYS A 66 2.39 0.74 -13.68
N ASP A 67 2.29 1.85 -14.41
CA ASP A 67 2.48 1.89 -15.86
C ASP A 67 3.93 1.54 -16.26
N LYS A 68 4.93 2.00 -15.47
CA LYS A 68 6.34 1.64 -15.70
C LYS A 68 6.70 0.24 -15.21
N CYS A 69 5.93 -0.33 -14.29
CA CYS A 69 6.17 -1.63 -13.67
C CYS A 69 5.01 -2.61 -13.93
N PRO A 70 4.81 -3.08 -15.16
CA PRO A 70 3.66 -3.92 -15.53
C PRO A 70 3.61 -5.29 -14.84
N GLN A 71 4.73 -5.75 -14.26
CA GLN A 71 4.81 -7.02 -13.51
C GLN A 71 4.74 -6.81 -11.99
N LEU A 72 4.46 -5.59 -11.52
CA LEU A 72 4.49 -5.25 -10.11
C LEU A 72 3.35 -5.95 -9.36
N GLN A 73 3.72 -6.79 -8.39
CA GLN A 73 2.79 -7.54 -7.54
C GLN A 73 2.64 -6.91 -6.16
N SER A 74 3.72 -6.32 -5.63
CA SER A 74 3.74 -5.68 -4.33
C SER A 74 4.21 -4.25 -4.42
N LEU A 75 3.45 -3.34 -3.84
CA LEU A 75 3.82 -1.94 -3.70
C LEU A 75 3.69 -1.50 -2.24
N GLU A 76 4.78 -0.98 -1.68
CA GLU A 76 4.81 -0.26 -0.41
C GLU A 76 5.16 1.20 -0.69
N ILE A 77 4.34 2.12 -0.21
CA ILE A 77 4.66 3.55 -0.20
C ILE A 77 4.53 4.06 1.23
N SER A 78 5.64 4.48 1.80
CA SER A 78 5.67 5.21 3.05
C SER A 78 5.96 6.68 2.76
N GLY A 79 4.89 7.43 2.55
CA GLY A 79 4.88 8.83 2.14
C GLY A 79 3.54 9.20 1.52
N PRO A 80 3.35 10.47 1.15
CA PRO A 80 2.20 10.88 0.35
C PRO A 80 2.21 10.17 -1.02
N SER A 81 1.04 9.87 -1.56
CA SER A 81 0.89 9.24 -2.88
C SER A 81 -0.26 9.89 -3.63
N PHE A 82 -0.28 9.82 -4.96
CA PHE A 82 -1.37 10.40 -5.75
C PHE A 82 -1.55 9.69 -7.09
N VAL A 83 -2.63 10.03 -7.78
CA VAL A 83 -2.87 9.63 -9.17
C VAL A 83 -2.66 10.84 -10.06
N MET A 84 -1.70 10.76 -10.97
CA MET A 84 -1.43 11.79 -11.97
C MET A 84 -2.40 11.62 -13.15
N ASN A 85 -3.08 12.70 -13.57
CA ASN A 85 -3.97 12.76 -14.73
C ASN A 85 -4.99 11.60 -14.80
N SER A 86 -5.98 11.61 -13.91
CA SER A 86 -6.98 10.53 -13.74
C SER A 86 -7.80 10.18 -14.99
N ALA A 87 -7.80 11.01 -16.03
CA ALA A 87 -8.52 10.77 -17.28
C ALA A 87 -7.82 9.76 -18.21
N GLU A 88 -6.50 9.56 -18.06
CA GLU A 88 -5.68 8.73 -18.95
C GLU A 88 -5.02 7.54 -18.26
N ALA A 89 -5.07 7.49 -16.92
CA ALA A 89 -4.44 6.44 -16.14
C ALA A 89 -5.06 5.07 -16.46
N SER A 90 -4.23 4.05 -16.62
CA SER A 90 -4.69 2.68 -16.81
C SER A 90 -5.64 2.29 -15.66
N SER A 91 -6.82 1.77 -16.03
CA SER A 91 -7.88 1.46 -15.07
C SER A 91 -7.60 0.24 -14.20
N TYR A 92 -6.44 -0.41 -14.37
CA TYR A 92 -6.13 -1.69 -13.76
C TYR A 92 -4.66 -1.78 -13.34
N PHE A 93 -4.43 -1.91 -12.03
CA PHE A 93 -3.13 -2.16 -11.46
C PHE A 93 -2.99 -3.66 -11.14
N PRO A 94 -1.91 -4.34 -11.59
CA PRO A 94 -1.70 -5.77 -11.37
C PRO A 94 -1.25 -6.10 -9.92
N LEU A 95 -1.58 -5.25 -8.96
CA LEU A 95 -1.15 -5.37 -7.58
C LEU A 95 -1.94 -6.45 -6.85
N LYS A 96 -1.21 -7.39 -6.25
CA LYS A 96 -1.74 -8.36 -5.27
C LYS A 96 -1.61 -7.83 -3.85
N ARG A 97 -0.56 -7.05 -3.56
CA ARG A 97 -0.25 -6.58 -2.22
C ARG A 97 0.04 -5.09 -2.23
N LEU A 98 -0.63 -4.35 -1.37
CA LEU A 98 -0.48 -2.90 -1.26
C LEU A 98 -0.32 -2.50 0.18
N ARG A 99 0.71 -1.69 0.45
CA ARG A 99 0.95 -1.07 1.74
C ARG A 99 1.11 0.43 1.60
N LEU A 100 0.28 1.19 2.29
CA LEU A 100 0.33 2.65 2.31
C LEU A 100 0.53 3.12 3.74
N LYS A 101 1.57 3.90 3.95
CA LYS A 101 1.88 4.53 5.24
C LYS A 101 1.99 6.03 5.04
N THR A 102 0.98 6.78 5.48
CA THR A 102 0.96 8.24 5.31
C THR A 102 0.85 8.91 6.67
N ARG A 103 1.84 9.70 7.08
CA ARG A 103 1.83 10.40 8.38
C ARG A 103 1.49 11.88 8.29
N CYS A 104 1.31 12.41 7.09
CA CYS A 104 1.24 13.86 6.90
C CYS A 104 0.46 14.22 5.65
N LEU A 105 -0.79 14.61 5.82
CA LEU A 105 -1.45 15.48 4.86
C LEU A 105 -2.07 16.65 5.63
N ARG A 106 -1.40 17.82 5.52
CA ARG A 106 -1.88 19.09 6.11
C ARG A 106 -3.27 19.46 5.56
N VAL A 107 -3.67 18.85 4.45
CA VAL A 107 -4.96 19.06 3.78
C VAL A 107 -5.67 17.71 3.60
N LYS A 108 -6.76 17.50 4.35
CA LYS A 108 -7.57 16.26 4.34
C LYS A 108 -8.08 15.89 2.93
N GLU A 109 -8.37 16.88 2.08
CA GLU A 109 -8.93 16.62 0.75
C GLU A 109 -7.92 16.09 -0.27
N GLU A 110 -6.67 16.54 -0.23
CA GLU A 110 -5.59 15.98 -1.05
C GLU A 110 -5.28 14.54 -0.63
N ALA A 111 -5.45 14.27 0.66
CA ALA A 111 -5.37 12.95 1.27
C ALA A 111 -6.40 11.98 0.72
N LYS A 112 -7.66 12.40 0.65
CA LYS A 112 -8.70 11.57 0.04
C LYS A 112 -8.42 11.29 -1.43
N LYS A 113 -7.89 12.28 -2.17
CA LYS A 113 -7.48 12.09 -3.58
C LYS A 113 -6.39 11.03 -3.74
N SER A 114 -5.48 10.95 -2.76
CA SER A 114 -4.41 9.95 -2.72
C SER A 114 -4.94 8.51 -2.73
N PHE A 115 -6.15 8.28 -2.21
CA PHE A 115 -6.79 6.97 -2.09
C PHE A 115 -7.75 6.64 -3.23
N GLN A 116 -7.93 7.54 -4.21
CA GLN A 116 -8.87 7.33 -5.30
C GLN A 116 -8.58 6.08 -6.11
N PHE A 117 -7.32 5.70 -6.28
CA PHE A 117 -6.95 4.51 -7.05
C PHE A 117 -7.44 3.20 -6.43
N LEU A 118 -7.64 3.14 -5.11
CA LEU A 118 -8.24 1.97 -4.46
C LEU A 118 -9.67 1.73 -4.95
N ARG A 119 -10.38 2.78 -5.38
CA ARG A 119 -11.79 2.70 -5.81
C ARG A 119 -11.95 2.08 -7.19
N SER A 120 -10.92 2.08 -8.04
CA SER A 120 -11.06 1.68 -9.45
C SER A 120 -9.98 0.73 -9.95
N SER A 121 -8.76 0.81 -9.43
CA SER A 121 -7.59 0.20 -10.09
C SER A 121 -7.09 -1.08 -9.41
N CYS A 122 -7.51 -1.38 -8.19
CA CYS A 122 -6.98 -2.49 -7.39
C CYS A 122 -7.95 -3.68 -7.26
N MET A 123 -8.50 -4.18 -8.38
CA MET A 123 -9.49 -5.27 -8.35
C MET A 123 -8.91 -6.65 -7.98
N SER A 124 -7.59 -6.83 -8.18
CA SER A 124 -6.89 -8.10 -7.92
C SER A 124 -6.13 -8.11 -6.59
N LEU A 125 -6.44 -7.16 -5.70
CA LEU A 125 -5.75 -7.01 -4.44
C LEU A 125 -6.14 -8.12 -3.46
N GLU A 126 -5.12 -8.85 -2.99
CA GLU A 126 -5.22 -9.95 -2.03
C GLU A 126 -4.82 -9.50 -0.61
N GLU A 127 -3.89 -8.55 -0.48
CA GLU A 127 -3.46 -8.02 0.80
C GLU A 127 -3.43 -6.48 0.80
N LEU A 128 -4.05 -5.88 1.81
CA LEU A 128 -4.11 -4.43 1.98
C LEU A 128 -3.64 -4.02 3.38
N PHE A 129 -2.62 -3.18 3.42
CA PHE A 129 -2.07 -2.61 4.64
C PHE A 129 -2.14 -1.08 4.62
N LEU A 130 -2.83 -0.48 5.58
CA LEU A 130 -3.03 0.96 5.68
C LEU A 130 -2.58 1.46 7.06
N GLU A 131 -1.61 2.37 7.10
CA GLU A 131 -1.04 2.87 8.34
C GLU A 131 -1.06 4.38 8.43
N HIS A 132 -1.48 4.87 9.59
CA HIS A 132 -1.56 6.29 9.93
C HIS A 132 -2.47 7.09 8.98
N VAL A 133 -3.42 6.43 8.30
CA VAL A 133 -4.34 7.06 7.36
C VAL A 133 -5.48 7.74 8.13
N THR A 134 -5.18 8.83 8.83
CA THR A 134 -6.10 9.57 9.73
C THR A 134 -7.28 10.26 9.02
N PHE A 135 -7.52 10.02 7.74
CA PHE A 135 -8.73 10.48 7.05
C PHE A 135 -9.56 9.32 6.52
N LEU A 136 -9.10 8.08 6.73
CA LEU A 136 -9.85 6.88 6.47
C LEU A 136 -10.82 6.65 7.62
N ASP A 137 -12.07 7.02 7.37
CA ASP A 137 -13.22 6.75 8.21
C ASP A 137 -14.14 5.70 7.54
N ASP A 138 -15.13 5.22 8.28
CA ASP A 138 -16.08 4.20 7.82
C ASP A 138 -16.85 4.65 6.56
N SER A 139 -17.10 5.95 6.41
CA SER A 139 -17.78 6.52 5.24
C SER A 139 -16.91 6.42 3.99
N LEU A 140 -15.63 6.78 4.08
CA LEU A 140 -14.69 6.62 2.97
C LEU A 140 -14.49 5.14 2.61
N LEU A 141 -14.39 4.26 3.61
CA LEU A 141 -14.30 2.81 3.37
C LEU A 141 -15.54 2.27 2.65
N LEU A 142 -16.75 2.70 3.04
CA LEU A 142 -17.99 2.32 2.37
C LEU A 142 -17.98 2.77 0.89
N GLN A 143 -17.52 3.99 0.61
CA GLN A 143 -17.39 4.49 -0.77
C GLN A 143 -16.38 3.68 -1.59
N ILE A 144 -15.29 3.22 -0.98
CA ILE A 144 -14.35 2.30 -1.63
C ILE A 144 -15.07 1.00 -1.98
N PHE A 145 -15.75 0.37 -1.02
CA PHE A 145 -16.48 -0.88 -1.26
C PHE A 145 -17.58 -0.80 -2.32
N GLN A 146 -18.22 0.37 -2.47
CA GLN A 146 -19.25 0.58 -3.49
C GLN A 146 -18.70 0.55 -4.92
N LEU A 147 -17.42 0.89 -5.11
CA LEU A 147 -16.80 1.00 -6.44
C LEU A 147 -15.78 -0.12 -6.71
N ASN A 148 -15.11 -0.57 -5.67
CA ASN A 148 -14.24 -1.73 -5.67
C ASN A 148 -14.62 -2.62 -4.48
N PRO A 149 -15.38 -3.71 -4.70
CA PRO A 149 -15.76 -4.63 -3.64
C PRO A 149 -14.58 -5.31 -2.94
N LEU A 150 -13.36 -5.21 -3.48
CA LEU A 150 -12.15 -5.87 -2.98
C LEU A 150 -12.38 -7.38 -2.80
N SER A 151 -13.05 -7.99 -3.77
CA SER A 151 -13.58 -9.36 -3.66
C SER A 151 -12.52 -10.45 -3.52
N ASN A 152 -11.26 -10.13 -3.83
CA ASN A 152 -10.12 -11.05 -3.74
C ASN A 152 -9.31 -10.87 -2.46
N LEU A 153 -9.71 -9.95 -1.57
CA LEU A 153 -8.94 -9.59 -0.40
C LEU A 153 -8.96 -10.71 0.64
N ILE A 154 -7.78 -11.15 1.05
CA ILE A 154 -7.54 -12.26 1.98
C ILE A 154 -7.02 -11.71 3.31
N VAL A 155 -6.18 -10.67 3.27
CA VAL A 155 -5.55 -10.07 4.45
C VAL A 155 -5.78 -8.56 4.46
N VAL A 156 -6.22 -8.06 5.62
CA VAL A 156 -6.34 -6.62 5.89
C VAL A 156 -5.61 -6.28 7.18
N GLY A 157 -4.70 -5.31 7.10
CA GLY A 157 -4.07 -4.67 8.25
C GLY A 157 -4.30 -3.17 8.20
N ILE A 158 -4.98 -2.59 9.19
CA ILE A 158 -5.24 -1.15 9.25
C ILE A 158 -4.86 -0.64 10.63
N TYR A 159 -4.05 0.42 10.69
CA TYR A 159 -3.47 0.92 11.93
C TYR A 159 -3.55 2.43 12.00
N ASP A 160 -3.90 2.94 13.19
CA ASP A 160 -3.94 4.37 13.49
C ASP A 160 -4.77 5.14 12.44
N CYS A 161 -5.97 4.61 12.19
CA CYS A 161 -7.00 5.18 11.32
C CYS A 161 -8.28 5.43 12.14
N TYR A 162 -9.22 6.21 11.59
CA TYR A 162 -10.50 6.50 12.25
C TYR A 162 -11.59 5.49 11.86
N LEU A 163 -11.23 4.21 11.83
CA LEU A 163 -12.17 3.13 11.57
C LEU A 163 -12.77 2.61 12.88
N THR A 164 -14.06 2.29 12.85
CA THR A 164 -14.78 1.74 13.99
C THR A 164 -15.15 0.27 13.77
N GLY A 165 -15.93 -0.30 14.70
CA GLY A 165 -16.49 -1.63 14.57
C GLY A 165 -17.39 -1.78 13.34
N GLU A 166 -17.97 -0.69 12.81
CA GLU A 166 -18.73 -0.74 11.56
C GLU A 166 -17.84 -1.11 10.37
N ALA A 167 -16.62 -0.58 10.28
CA ALA A 167 -15.65 -0.98 9.26
C ALA A 167 -15.27 -2.46 9.36
N TYR A 168 -15.03 -2.96 10.57
CA TYR A 168 -14.80 -4.39 10.78
C TYR A 168 -15.98 -5.24 10.26
N GLN A 169 -17.22 -4.83 10.58
CA GLN A 169 -18.42 -5.49 10.07
C GLN A 169 -18.55 -5.39 8.54
N MET A 170 -18.14 -4.28 7.93
CA MET A 170 -18.12 -4.14 6.48
C MET A 170 -17.19 -5.17 5.83
N PHE A 171 -15.96 -5.33 6.32
CA PHE A 171 -15.04 -6.36 5.83
C PHE A 171 -15.65 -7.76 5.95
N MET A 172 -16.13 -8.13 7.13
CA MET A 172 -16.72 -9.44 7.39
C MET A 172 -17.93 -9.77 6.50
N LYS A 173 -18.74 -8.76 6.16
CA LYS A 173 -19.96 -8.95 5.36
C LYS A 173 -19.72 -8.87 3.85
N LYS A 174 -18.79 -8.02 3.41
CA LYS A 174 -18.59 -7.71 1.99
C LYS A 174 -17.46 -8.52 1.34
N VAL A 175 -16.48 -8.96 2.12
CA VAL A 175 -15.29 -9.66 1.60
C VAL A 175 -15.35 -11.14 1.99
N VAL A 176 -15.91 -11.95 1.09
CA VAL A 176 -16.13 -13.40 1.31
C VAL A 176 -14.83 -14.21 1.41
N SER A 177 -13.74 -13.72 0.82
CA SER A 177 -12.42 -14.37 0.81
C SER A 177 -11.57 -14.08 2.05
N ILE A 178 -12.01 -13.18 2.94
CA ILE A 178 -11.17 -12.68 4.02
C ILE A 178 -10.76 -13.81 4.99
N GLU A 179 -9.46 -13.92 5.24
CA GLU A 179 -8.90 -14.85 6.22
C GLU A 179 -8.41 -14.11 7.46
N ILE A 180 -7.84 -12.91 7.30
CA ILE A 180 -7.24 -12.15 8.39
C ILE A 180 -7.71 -10.69 8.33
N ILE A 181 -8.18 -10.17 9.47
CA ILE A 181 -8.44 -8.75 9.68
C ILE A 181 -7.71 -8.33 10.94
N CYS A 182 -6.86 -7.31 10.83
CA CYS A 182 -6.27 -6.59 11.95
C CYS A 182 -6.61 -5.12 11.76
N ILE A 183 -7.49 -4.56 12.58
CA ILE A 183 -7.79 -3.14 12.62
C ILE A 183 -7.42 -2.66 14.02
N SER A 184 -6.48 -1.73 14.11
CA SER A 184 -6.12 -1.06 15.35
C SER A 184 -6.39 0.42 15.19
N SER A 185 -7.40 0.92 15.90
CA SER A 185 -7.72 2.34 15.97
C SER A 185 -7.21 2.95 17.28
N GLN A 186 -7.42 4.25 17.47
CA GLN A 186 -7.04 4.91 18.73
C GLN A 186 -7.88 4.44 19.92
N GLU A 187 -9.07 3.91 19.66
CA GLU A 187 -10.05 3.57 20.68
C GLU A 187 -10.18 2.05 20.86
N GLU A 188 -10.14 1.28 19.77
CA GLU A 188 -10.46 -0.14 19.77
C GLU A 188 -9.60 -0.94 18.79
N ASP A 189 -9.35 -2.20 19.15
CA ASP A 189 -8.68 -3.18 18.31
C ASP A 189 -9.68 -4.27 17.88
N TYR A 190 -9.77 -4.51 16.58
CA TYR A 190 -10.55 -5.60 15.99
C TYR A 190 -9.61 -6.60 15.33
N PHE A 191 -9.74 -7.86 15.72
CA PHE A 191 -8.93 -8.95 15.18
C PHE A 191 -9.79 -10.14 14.77
N TYR A 192 -9.56 -10.63 13.57
CA TYR A 192 -10.09 -11.87 13.03
C TYR A 192 -8.97 -12.65 12.36
N ASP A 193 -8.89 -13.94 12.66
CA ASP A 193 -8.05 -14.90 11.94
C ASP A 193 -8.86 -16.18 11.79
N ARG A 194 -9.16 -16.54 10.55
CA ARG A 194 -9.95 -17.72 10.19
C ARG A 194 -9.31 -19.03 10.66
N LYS A 195 -7.98 -19.06 10.76
CA LYS A 195 -7.19 -20.24 11.18
C LYS A 195 -6.89 -20.25 12.68
N SER A 196 -7.10 -19.13 13.38
CA SER A 196 -6.88 -19.05 14.82
C SER A 196 -7.88 -19.92 15.58
N LEU A 197 -7.36 -20.76 16.49
CA LEU A 197 -8.17 -21.51 17.45
C LEU A 197 -8.83 -20.59 18.50
N PHE A 198 -8.30 -19.38 18.68
CA PHE A 198 -8.83 -18.37 19.59
C PHE A 198 -9.63 -17.35 18.79
N LYS A 199 -10.96 -17.43 18.87
CA LYS A 199 -11.91 -16.50 18.23
C LYS A 199 -12.13 -15.20 19.04
N ILE A 200 -11.35 -14.97 20.09
CA ILE A 200 -11.56 -13.84 21.01
C ILE A 200 -10.61 -12.70 20.60
N PRO A 201 -11.11 -11.47 20.42
CA PRO A 201 -10.27 -10.30 20.19
C PRO A 201 -9.41 -10.09 21.43
N ASN A 202 -8.12 -10.38 21.28
CA ASN A 202 -7.13 -10.26 22.36
C ASN A 202 -6.12 -9.19 21.93
N HIS A 203 -5.50 -8.50 22.89
CA HIS A 203 -4.43 -7.50 22.73
C HIS A 203 -3.15 -7.98 22.00
N ARG A 204 -3.21 -9.12 21.30
CA ARG A 204 -2.16 -9.70 20.45
C ARG A 204 -2.20 -9.17 19.01
N SER A 205 -3.17 -8.32 18.65
CA SER A 205 -3.29 -7.69 17.33
C SER A 205 -1.98 -7.04 16.90
N ILE A 206 -1.40 -6.17 17.74
CA ILE A 206 -0.18 -5.42 17.42
C ILE A 206 1.00 -6.34 17.09
N ALA A 207 1.24 -7.38 17.92
CA ALA A 207 2.36 -8.31 17.71
C ALA A 207 2.19 -9.15 16.43
N TYR A 208 0.95 -9.52 16.08
CA TYR A 208 0.68 -10.22 14.82
C TYR A 208 0.92 -9.31 13.61
N CYS A 209 0.65 -8.03 13.79
CA CYS A 209 0.69 -7.04 12.74
C CYS A 209 2.13 -6.61 12.42
N ASP A 210 3.01 -6.61 13.42
CA ASP A 210 4.47 -6.56 13.22
C ASP A 210 4.99 -7.75 12.39
N VAL A 211 4.38 -8.95 12.53
CA VAL A 211 4.77 -10.13 11.75
C VAL A 211 4.34 -9.97 10.29
N LEU A 212 3.09 -9.57 10.04
CA LEU A 212 2.60 -9.30 8.69
C LEU A 212 3.44 -8.23 7.98
N GLU A 213 3.85 -7.18 8.71
CA GLU A 213 4.76 -6.16 8.21
C GLU A 213 6.11 -6.76 7.75
N LYS A 214 6.70 -7.64 8.56
CA LYS A 214 7.98 -8.28 8.22
C LYS A 214 7.86 -9.22 7.03
N GLU A 215 6.70 -9.83 6.84
CA GLU A 215 6.47 -10.84 5.80
C GLU A 215 5.99 -10.26 4.46
N PHE A 216 5.65 -8.97 4.40
CA PHE A 216 5.03 -8.32 3.23
C PHE A 216 5.74 -8.58 1.88
N PHE A 217 7.06 -8.72 1.86
CA PHE A 217 7.82 -9.08 0.65
C PHE A 217 8.36 -10.52 0.63
N LEU A 218 8.21 -11.26 1.72
CA LEU A 218 8.76 -12.61 1.90
C LEU A 218 7.74 -13.71 1.63
N SER A 219 6.44 -13.43 1.78
CA SER A 219 5.37 -14.44 1.72
C SER A 219 5.02 -14.95 0.31
N SER A 220 5.52 -14.34 -0.76
CA SER A 220 5.18 -14.68 -2.16
C SER A 220 5.86 -15.94 -2.71
N ALA A 221 6.35 -16.82 -1.84
CA ALA A 221 7.10 -18.04 -2.19
C ALA A 221 6.38 -19.36 -1.82
N LYS A 222 5.07 -19.33 -1.55
CA LYS A 222 4.27 -20.54 -1.30
C LYS A 222 3.34 -20.83 -2.47
#